data_AF-H1Q1L6-F1
#
_entry.id   AF-H1Q1L6-F1
#
_cell.length_a   1.000
_cell.length_b   1.000
_cell.length_c   1.000
_cell.angle_alpha   90.00
_cell.angle_beta   90.00
_cell.angle_gamma   90.00
#
_symmetry.space_group_name_H-M   'P 1'
#
loop_
_entity.id
_entity.type
_entity.pdbx_description
1 polymer ?
#
loop_
_entity_poly.entity_id
_entity_poly.type
_entity_poly.pdbx_seq_one_letter_code
_entity_poly.pdbx_strand_id
1 'polypeptide(L)'
;MKKILFTAIMAAVIGLGLTCCGNKNKVENSNKADSTEISADSGTASKLDLFPWDFPKEFKLEGVELGQEVLAPSGYKNAIEKNKDLLDNSNVFYNFTVTRVPNDKTLFIKMFGDEFEIPNPLVIPIPKGQKAKVGDIVLTWWQSGSGMQRAIVTDASDPEIPKVCYLDLNYEDDGKGFANEHANEQLKPNSFLVMKNGEWMSGATVAVMDDGEWKKATILNVTDDKVLVIGFIGKIKAYKRSDCKLIPLVPEYKVGDHVKAVFVTGFADDYKVTKIDQKIGRVWVEHRGKIEPKSILEVVKDL
;
A
#
# COMPACT_ATOMS: atom_id res chain seq x y z
N MET A 1 32.51 -16.98 26.54
CA MET A 1 31.92 -15.78 25.90
C MET A 1 30.48 -16.11 25.54
N LYS A 2 29.52 -15.43 26.17
CA LYS A 2 28.09 -15.78 26.16
C LYS A 2 27.46 -15.45 24.80
N LYS A 3 26.82 -16.45 24.19
CA LYS A 3 25.94 -16.29 23.02
C LYS A 3 24.62 -15.68 23.51
N ILE A 4 24.24 -14.53 22.97
CA ILE A 4 22.93 -13.93 23.21
C ILE A 4 22.08 -14.23 21.96
N LEU A 5 21.16 -15.18 22.11
CA LEU A 5 20.07 -15.42 21.18
C LEU A 5 19.04 -14.31 21.37
N PHE A 6 18.68 -13.58 20.30
CA PHE A 6 17.50 -12.72 20.30
C PHE A 6 16.44 -13.34 19.39
N THR A 7 15.43 -13.91 20.01
CA THR A 7 14.23 -14.45 19.38
C THR A 7 13.25 -13.31 19.18
N ALA A 8 12.87 -13.02 17.92
CA ALA A 8 11.81 -12.08 17.60
C ALA A 8 10.46 -12.70 17.99
N ILE A 9 9.70 -12.04 18.88
CA ILE A 9 8.36 -12.48 19.28
C ILE A 9 7.36 -11.89 18.29
N MET A 10 6.76 -12.77 17.51
CA MET A 10 5.66 -12.51 16.60
C MET A 10 4.35 -12.67 17.39
N ALA A 11 3.65 -11.58 17.67
CA ALA A 11 2.37 -11.63 18.37
C ALA A 11 1.24 -11.84 17.36
N ALA A 12 0.80 -13.09 17.24
CA ALA A 12 -0.50 -13.44 16.66
C ALA A 12 -1.57 -13.36 17.75
N VAL A 13 -2.60 -12.53 17.56
CA VAL A 13 -3.80 -12.53 18.41
C VAL A 13 -4.98 -12.95 17.54
N ILE A 14 -5.38 -14.22 17.70
CA ILE A 14 -6.67 -14.78 17.29
C ILE A 14 -7.28 -15.35 18.57
N GLY A 15 -8.55 -15.02 18.86
CA GLY A 15 -9.29 -15.73 19.90
C GLY A 15 -10.49 -14.98 20.48
N LEU A 16 -11.67 -15.38 20.03
CA LEU A 16 -13.01 -14.99 20.46
C LEU A 16 -13.37 -15.44 21.90
N GLY A 17 -14.34 -14.73 22.49
CA GLY A 17 -15.42 -15.32 23.28
C GLY A 17 -15.30 -15.23 24.81
N LEU A 18 -16.20 -14.49 25.45
CA LEU A 18 -17.45 -15.01 26.03
C LEU A 18 -18.10 -13.97 26.95
N THR A 19 -19.40 -13.81 26.73
CA THR A 19 -20.39 -13.22 27.61
C THR A 19 -20.44 -13.88 28.99
N CYS A 20 -20.70 -13.08 30.03
CA CYS A 20 -21.49 -13.53 31.16
C CYS A 20 -22.34 -12.39 31.74
N CYS A 21 -23.66 -12.63 31.79
CA CYS A 21 -24.66 -11.99 32.63
C CYS A 21 -24.20 -11.99 34.11
N GLY A 22 -24.65 -11.15 35.02
CA GLY A 22 -25.69 -10.14 35.07
C GLY A 22 -25.93 -9.79 36.54
N ASN A 23 -26.71 -8.75 36.84
CA ASN A 23 -27.66 -8.86 37.94
C ASN A 23 -28.79 -7.85 37.79
N LYS A 24 -30.01 -8.36 37.93
CA LYS A 24 -31.25 -7.59 38.01
C LYS A 24 -31.33 -6.98 39.41
N ASN A 25 -31.76 -5.73 39.51
CA ASN A 25 -32.70 -5.31 40.55
C ASN A 25 -33.54 -4.14 40.04
N LYS A 26 -34.84 -4.41 39.88
CA LYS A 26 -35.92 -3.44 39.67
C LYS A 26 -36.39 -3.01 41.07
N VAL A 27 -36.42 -1.70 41.34
CA VAL A 27 -37.39 -1.09 42.25
C VAL A 27 -37.81 0.23 41.59
N GLU A 28 -39.07 0.28 41.16
CA GLU A 28 -39.78 1.51 40.84
C GLU A 28 -40.21 2.17 42.15
N ASN A 29 -40.02 3.49 42.28
CA ASN A 29 -41.15 4.33 42.68
C ASN A 29 -40.97 5.78 42.21
N SER A 30 -42.13 6.40 42.02
CA SER A 30 -42.42 7.60 41.25
C SER A 30 -42.35 8.91 42.03
N ASN A 31 -42.26 10.00 41.26
CA ASN A 31 -42.57 11.40 41.56
C ASN A 31 -41.60 12.23 42.41
N LYS A 32 -40.80 13.07 41.73
CA LYS A 32 -40.92 14.53 41.85
C LYS A 32 -40.19 15.25 40.71
N ALA A 33 -40.90 16.13 40.02
CA ALA A 33 -40.33 17.11 39.13
C ALA A 33 -39.56 18.14 39.95
N ASP A 34 -38.32 18.42 39.56
CA ASP A 34 -37.72 19.74 39.74
C ASP A 34 -36.82 20.00 38.52
N SER A 35 -37.19 21.02 37.76
CA SER A 35 -36.55 21.45 36.52
C SER A 35 -35.24 22.14 36.85
N THR A 36 -34.12 21.44 36.65
CA THR A 36 -32.83 22.09 36.43
C THR A 36 -32.49 21.93 34.95
N GLU A 37 -32.54 23.04 34.23
CA GLU A 37 -32.02 23.15 32.87
C GLU A 37 -30.53 22.81 32.86
N ILE A 38 -30.23 21.54 32.63
CA ILE A 38 -28.93 21.15 32.10
C ILE A 38 -29.02 21.53 30.63
N SER A 39 -28.47 22.70 30.30
CA SER A 39 -28.16 23.05 28.92
C SER A 39 -27.42 21.86 28.32
N ALA A 40 -28.13 21.12 27.46
CA ALA A 40 -27.53 20.16 26.58
C ALA A 40 -26.57 20.98 25.72
N ASP A 41 -25.30 20.98 26.12
CA ASP A 41 -24.21 21.26 25.20
C ASP A 41 -24.40 20.21 24.10
N SER A 42 -25.04 20.63 23.02
CA SER A 42 -25.17 19.87 21.79
C SER A 42 -23.76 19.77 21.26
N GLY A 43 -23.00 18.82 21.81
CA GLY A 43 -21.72 18.38 21.30
C GLY A 43 -21.98 18.06 19.84
N THR A 44 -21.58 18.98 18.99
CA THR A 44 -21.60 18.83 17.54
C THR A 44 -20.91 17.51 17.28
N ALA A 45 -21.67 16.48 16.91
CA ALA A 45 -21.10 15.25 16.41
C ALA A 45 -20.25 15.69 15.22
N SER A 46 -18.92 15.72 15.38
CA SER A 46 -18.02 16.14 14.32
C SER A 46 -18.27 15.20 13.15
N LYS A 47 -18.85 15.71 12.06
CA LYS A 47 -19.05 14.94 10.84
C LYS A 47 -17.68 14.39 10.45
N LEU A 48 -17.56 13.06 10.42
CA LEU A 48 -16.32 12.39 10.03
C LEU A 48 -15.84 12.99 8.69
N ASP A 49 -14.62 13.54 8.66
CA ASP A 49 -14.02 13.95 7.40
C ASP A 49 -13.67 12.67 6.62
N LEU A 50 -14.40 12.42 5.54
CA LEU A 50 -14.24 11.22 4.72
C LEU A 50 -12.93 11.23 3.91
N PHE A 51 -12.22 12.35 3.89
CA PHE A 51 -10.90 12.45 3.28
C PHE A 51 -10.01 13.42 4.08
N PRO A 52 -9.42 12.97 5.20
CA PRO A 52 -8.68 13.83 6.13
C PRO A 52 -7.22 14.04 5.76
N TRP A 53 -6.73 13.44 4.67
CA TRP A 53 -5.35 13.62 4.22
C TRP A 53 -5.16 15.00 3.60
N ASP A 54 -4.01 15.62 3.87
CA ASP A 54 -3.59 16.90 3.28
C ASP A 54 -3.20 16.76 1.79
N PHE A 55 -4.20 16.39 0.99
CA PHE A 55 -4.12 16.21 -0.45
C PHE A 55 -5.36 16.85 -1.10
N PRO A 56 -5.27 17.38 -2.33
CA PRO A 56 -6.40 18.09 -2.93
C PRO A 56 -7.67 17.25 -3.04
N LYS A 57 -8.75 17.70 -2.37
CA LYS A 57 -10.08 17.05 -2.42
C LYS A 57 -10.72 17.09 -3.81
N GLU A 58 -10.29 18.04 -4.64
CA GLU A 58 -10.74 18.24 -6.02
C GLU A 58 -9.90 17.48 -7.04
N PHE A 59 -9.03 16.56 -6.59
CA PHE A 59 -8.25 15.71 -7.46
C PHE A 59 -9.16 14.91 -8.41
N LYS A 60 -8.92 15.07 -9.71
CA LYS A 60 -9.66 14.37 -10.75
C LYS A 60 -8.90 13.13 -11.16
N LEU A 61 -9.59 12.00 -11.12
CA LEU A 61 -9.04 10.76 -11.64
C LEU A 61 -9.36 10.66 -13.14
N GLU A 62 -8.32 10.65 -13.97
CA GLU A 62 -8.48 10.63 -15.42
C GLU A 62 -8.68 9.21 -15.96
N GLY A 63 -9.45 9.10 -17.05
CA GLY A 63 -9.52 7.87 -17.84
C GLY A 63 -10.18 6.68 -17.14
N VAL A 64 -11.04 6.94 -16.14
CA VAL A 64 -11.78 5.87 -15.44
C VAL A 64 -13.14 5.60 -16.05
N GLU A 65 -13.39 4.34 -16.38
CA GLU A 65 -14.60 3.87 -17.05
C GLU A 65 -15.41 2.89 -16.19
N LEU A 66 -16.69 2.75 -16.52
CA LEU A 66 -17.52 1.68 -15.98
C LEU A 66 -16.94 0.31 -16.34
N GLY A 67 -16.95 -0.61 -15.36
CA GLY A 67 -16.42 -1.97 -15.51
C GLY A 67 -14.90 -2.06 -15.53
N GLN A 68 -14.18 -0.96 -15.30
CA GLN A 68 -12.71 -0.98 -15.19
C GLN A 68 -12.28 -1.55 -13.84
N GLU A 69 -11.18 -2.31 -13.84
CA GLU A 69 -10.51 -2.73 -12.60
C GLU A 69 -9.68 -1.59 -12.02
N VAL A 70 -9.72 -1.44 -10.70
CA VAL A 70 -8.97 -0.43 -9.95
C VAL A 70 -8.43 -1.03 -8.67
N LEU A 71 -7.36 -0.44 -8.13
CA LEU A 71 -6.87 -0.76 -6.79
C LEU A 71 -7.33 0.31 -5.80
N ALA A 72 -7.86 -0.11 -4.66
CA ALA A 72 -8.40 0.78 -3.64
C ALA A 72 -8.26 0.18 -2.22
N PRO A 73 -8.24 1.02 -1.16
CA PRO A 73 -8.14 0.55 0.22
C PRO A 73 -9.39 -0.21 0.66
N SER A 74 -9.25 -1.50 0.96
CA SER A 74 -10.37 -2.36 1.39
C SER A 74 -10.90 -2.03 2.78
N GLY A 75 -10.08 -1.41 3.63
CA GLY A 75 -10.45 -1.01 4.99
C GLY A 75 -11.31 0.25 5.07
N TYR A 76 -11.42 1.05 3.99
CA TYR A 76 -12.00 2.39 4.01
C TYR A 76 -13.47 2.41 4.42
N LYS A 77 -14.33 1.63 3.74
CA LYS A 77 -15.76 1.53 4.06
C LYS A 77 -16.01 1.18 5.54
N ASN A 78 -15.36 0.10 5.99
CA ASN A 78 -15.47 -0.38 7.36
C ASN A 78 -14.92 0.61 8.40
N ALA A 79 -13.92 1.43 8.05
CA ALA A 79 -13.43 2.49 8.92
C ALA A 79 -14.47 3.61 9.07
N ILE A 80 -15.14 4.02 7.98
CA ILE A 80 -16.24 4.99 8.04
C ILE A 80 -17.42 4.47 8.85
N GLU A 81 -17.90 3.25 8.54
CA GLU A 81 -19.05 2.64 9.22
C GLU A 81 -18.84 2.48 10.73
N LYS A 82 -17.57 2.28 11.14
CA LYS A 82 -17.18 2.16 12.55
C LYS A 82 -16.68 3.46 13.17
N ASN A 83 -16.78 4.58 12.44
CA ASN A 83 -16.30 5.90 12.88
C ASN A 83 -14.85 5.86 13.40
N LYS A 84 -13.98 5.12 12.71
CA LYS A 84 -12.56 5.04 13.02
C LYS A 84 -11.82 6.25 12.46
N ASP A 85 -10.70 6.59 13.09
CA ASP A 85 -9.75 7.53 12.52
C ASP A 85 -9.16 6.97 11.22
N LEU A 86 -9.40 7.65 10.11
CA LEU A 86 -8.90 7.24 8.79
C LEU A 86 -7.38 7.47 8.66
N LEU A 87 -6.80 8.42 9.40
CA LEU A 87 -5.36 8.66 9.43
C LEU A 87 -4.61 7.52 10.14
N ASP A 88 -5.25 6.90 11.13
CA ASP A 88 -4.72 5.74 11.85
C ASP A 88 -5.22 4.40 11.28
N ASN A 89 -6.00 4.39 10.20
CA ASN A 89 -6.45 3.14 9.60
C ASN A 89 -5.33 2.44 8.81
N SER A 90 -5.11 1.16 9.08
CA SER A 90 -4.25 0.30 8.27
C SER A 90 -5.00 -0.19 7.04
N ASN A 91 -4.45 0.06 5.85
CA ASN A 91 -5.10 -0.28 4.59
C ASN A 91 -4.33 -1.35 3.83
N VAL A 92 -5.06 -2.30 3.26
CA VAL A 92 -4.57 -3.15 2.18
C VAL A 92 -5.29 -2.74 0.92
N PHE A 93 -4.56 -2.55 -0.18
CA PHE A 93 -5.16 -2.19 -1.47
C PHE A 93 -5.53 -3.45 -2.21
N TYR A 94 -6.81 -3.64 -2.52
CA TYR A 94 -7.32 -4.79 -3.29
C TYR A 94 -7.87 -4.33 -4.63
N ASN A 95 -8.11 -5.29 -5.53
CA ASN A 95 -8.78 -4.99 -6.79
C ASN A 95 -10.29 -4.87 -6.59
N PHE A 96 -10.89 -3.89 -7.25
CA PHE A 96 -12.31 -3.65 -7.31
C PHE A 96 -12.71 -3.31 -8.74
N THR A 97 -13.98 -3.51 -9.06
CA THR A 97 -14.56 -3.07 -10.33
C THR A 97 -15.31 -1.75 -10.13
N VAL A 98 -15.10 -0.78 -11.03
CA VAL A 98 -15.87 0.48 -11.06
C VAL A 98 -17.30 0.19 -11.50
N THR A 99 -18.28 0.60 -10.69
CA THR A 99 -19.70 0.40 -11.01
C THR A 99 -20.41 1.70 -11.39
N ARG A 100 -19.97 2.85 -10.88
CA ARG A 100 -20.54 4.17 -11.19
C ARG A 100 -19.49 5.28 -11.06
N VAL A 101 -19.58 6.27 -11.94
CA VAL A 101 -18.78 7.52 -11.88
C VAL A 101 -19.75 8.70 -11.75
N PRO A 102 -20.18 9.03 -10.53
CA PRO A 102 -21.24 10.02 -10.28
C PRO A 102 -20.78 11.47 -10.50
N ASN A 103 -19.49 11.76 -10.31
CA ASN A 103 -18.90 13.09 -10.41
C ASN A 103 -17.37 12.97 -10.57
N ASP A 104 -16.65 14.09 -10.51
CA ASP A 104 -15.20 14.19 -10.69
C ASP A 104 -14.37 14.08 -9.40
N LYS A 105 -15.00 13.80 -8.25
CA LYS A 105 -14.37 13.69 -6.92
C LYS A 105 -14.44 12.29 -6.31
N THR A 106 -15.48 11.53 -6.65
CA THR A 106 -15.74 10.19 -6.12
C THR A 106 -16.19 9.24 -7.21
N LEU A 107 -16.04 7.95 -6.93
CA LEU A 107 -16.60 6.86 -7.74
C LEU A 107 -17.09 5.71 -6.86
N PHE A 108 -17.96 4.88 -7.41
CA PHE A 108 -18.41 3.66 -6.74
C PHE A 108 -17.61 2.47 -7.24
N ILE A 109 -17.11 1.70 -6.29
CA ILE A 109 -16.36 0.46 -6.52
C ILE A 109 -17.05 -0.72 -5.86
N LYS A 110 -16.87 -1.90 -6.44
CA LYS A 110 -17.45 -3.15 -5.94
C LYS A 110 -16.45 -4.29 -5.89
N MET A 111 -16.49 -5.06 -4.81
CA MET A 111 -15.78 -6.34 -4.66
C MET A 111 -16.67 -7.31 -3.85
N PHE A 112 -16.76 -8.57 -4.29
CA PHE A 112 -17.57 -9.62 -3.64
C PHE A 112 -19.03 -9.26 -3.29
N GLY A 113 -19.67 -8.41 -4.08
CA GLY A 113 -21.06 -7.99 -3.83
C GLY A 113 -21.18 -6.68 -3.06
N ASP A 114 -20.14 -6.27 -2.33
CA ASP A 114 -20.12 -5.03 -1.57
C ASP A 114 -19.70 -3.85 -2.45
N GLU A 115 -20.63 -2.91 -2.61
CA GLU A 115 -20.40 -1.63 -3.26
C GLU A 115 -20.24 -0.51 -2.22
N PHE A 116 -19.39 0.48 -2.50
CA PHE A 116 -19.29 1.73 -1.75
C PHE A 116 -18.69 2.86 -2.58
N GLU A 117 -18.96 4.09 -2.14
CA GLU A 117 -18.38 5.30 -2.69
C GLU A 117 -16.99 5.57 -2.09
N ILE A 118 -16.04 5.95 -2.94
CA ILE A 118 -14.67 6.23 -2.53
C ILE A 118 -14.14 7.53 -3.18
N PRO A 119 -13.35 8.34 -2.47
CA PRO A 119 -12.63 9.48 -3.03
C PRO A 119 -11.64 9.09 -4.12
N ASN A 120 -11.63 9.84 -5.21
CA ASN A 120 -10.75 9.67 -6.36
C ASN A 120 -9.24 9.54 -6.00
N PRO A 121 -8.67 10.35 -5.07
CA PRO A 121 -7.27 10.18 -4.67
C PRO A 121 -6.91 8.80 -4.10
N LEU A 122 -7.87 8.04 -3.60
CA LEU A 122 -7.63 6.71 -3.01
C LEU A 122 -7.70 5.58 -4.04
N VAL A 123 -8.00 5.89 -5.30
CA VAL A 123 -8.19 4.89 -6.36
C VAL A 123 -7.03 4.95 -7.33
N ILE A 124 -6.49 3.78 -7.65
CA ILE A 124 -5.48 3.61 -8.70
C ILE A 124 -6.12 2.86 -9.87
N PRO A 125 -6.29 3.49 -11.04
CA PRO A 125 -6.89 2.84 -12.18
C PRO A 125 -5.93 1.86 -12.85
N ILE A 126 -6.46 0.70 -13.23
CA ILE A 126 -5.73 -0.28 -14.05
C ILE A 126 -6.21 -0.12 -15.50
N PRO A 127 -5.37 0.42 -16.41
CA PRO A 127 -5.79 0.67 -17.78
C PRO A 127 -5.99 -0.63 -18.56
N LYS A 128 -6.96 -0.61 -19.49
CA LYS A 128 -7.22 -1.72 -20.41
C LYS A 128 -6.21 -1.70 -21.57
N GLY A 129 -5.95 -2.87 -22.15
CA GLY A 129 -5.17 -3.03 -23.38
C GLY A 129 -3.68 -2.78 -23.25
N GLN A 130 -3.14 -2.71 -22.02
CA GLN A 130 -1.71 -2.61 -21.80
C GLN A 130 -0.99 -3.87 -22.28
N LYS A 131 0.23 -3.67 -22.79
CA LYS A 131 1.14 -4.76 -23.20
C LYS A 131 2.47 -4.54 -22.53
N ALA A 132 3.04 -5.60 -21.98
CA ALA A 132 4.33 -5.54 -21.31
C ALA A 132 5.41 -6.33 -22.04
N LYS A 133 6.67 -5.97 -21.82
CA LYS A 133 7.86 -6.66 -22.34
C LYS A 133 8.64 -7.26 -21.18
N VAL A 134 9.46 -8.27 -21.47
CA VAL A 134 10.40 -8.82 -20.47
C VAL A 134 11.27 -7.71 -19.89
N GLY A 135 11.34 -7.64 -18.56
CA GLY A 135 12.06 -6.61 -17.82
C GLY A 135 11.23 -5.38 -17.44
N ASP A 136 10.02 -5.20 -18.00
CA ASP A 136 9.11 -4.15 -17.54
C ASP A 136 8.68 -4.42 -16.10
N ILE A 137 8.56 -3.35 -15.31
CA ILE A 137 7.91 -3.40 -14.01
C ILE A 137 6.45 -2.97 -14.19
N VAL A 138 5.54 -3.72 -13.61
CA VAL A 138 4.11 -3.46 -13.66
C VAL A 138 3.54 -3.30 -12.26
N LEU A 139 2.55 -2.42 -12.12
CA LEU A 139 1.67 -2.36 -10.96
C LEU A 139 0.46 -3.25 -11.23
N THR A 140 0.15 -4.14 -10.28
CA THR A 140 -0.94 -5.11 -10.38
C THR A 140 -1.43 -5.47 -8.96
N TRP A 141 -2.18 -6.57 -8.83
CA TRP A 141 -2.41 -7.26 -7.58
C TRP A 141 -1.92 -8.70 -7.69
N TRP A 142 -1.73 -9.35 -6.54
CA TRP A 142 -1.39 -10.77 -6.49
C TRP A 142 -2.54 -11.62 -7.05
N GLN A 143 -2.33 -12.26 -8.21
CA GLN A 143 -3.41 -12.87 -9.01
C GLN A 143 -4.04 -14.11 -8.38
N SER A 144 -3.25 -14.93 -7.68
CA SER A 144 -3.70 -16.10 -6.90
C SER A 144 -4.00 -15.78 -5.43
N GLY A 145 -3.88 -14.51 -5.04
CA GLY A 145 -4.20 -14.08 -3.69
C GLY A 145 -4.83 -12.69 -3.68
N SER A 146 -4.27 -11.80 -2.87
CA SER A 146 -4.82 -10.45 -2.70
C SER A 146 -3.71 -9.44 -2.39
N GLY A 147 -4.01 -8.17 -2.62
CA GLY A 147 -3.09 -7.07 -2.31
C GLY A 147 -2.43 -6.50 -3.55
N MET A 148 -2.32 -5.18 -3.59
CA MET A 148 -1.51 -4.44 -4.55
C MET A 148 -0.07 -4.97 -4.51
N GLN A 149 0.49 -5.21 -5.69
CA GLN A 149 1.84 -5.71 -5.89
C GLN A 149 2.48 -4.98 -7.06
N ARG A 150 3.79 -4.83 -6.98
CA ARG A 150 4.63 -4.55 -8.15
C ARG A 150 5.32 -5.84 -8.55
N ALA A 151 5.44 -6.06 -9.85
CA ALA A 151 6.02 -7.27 -10.38
C ALA A 151 6.91 -6.94 -11.58
N ILE A 152 7.95 -7.73 -11.80
CA ILE A 152 8.79 -7.64 -13.01
C ILE A 152 8.38 -8.74 -13.98
N VAL A 153 8.28 -8.40 -15.26
CA VAL A 153 7.91 -9.35 -16.32
C VAL A 153 9.07 -10.27 -16.65
N THR A 154 8.86 -11.57 -16.48
CA THR A 154 9.86 -12.62 -16.73
C THR A 154 9.64 -13.32 -18.08
N ASP A 155 8.39 -13.36 -18.58
CA ASP A 155 8.00 -13.95 -19.86
C ASP A 155 6.89 -13.08 -20.48
N ALA A 156 7.09 -12.63 -21.71
CA ALA A 156 6.13 -11.84 -22.48
C ALA A 156 5.85 -12.48 -23.85
N SER A 157 5.86 -13.82 -23.92
CA SER A 157 5.46 -14.57 -25.12
C SER A 157 4.05 -14.19 -25.58
N ASP A 158 3.18 -13.86 -24.61
CA ASP A 158 1.97 -13.07 -24.83
C ASP A 158 2.03 -11.79 -23.99
N PRO A 159 2.27 -10.61 -24.63
CA PRO A 159 2.38 -9.32 -23.94
C PRO A 159 1.12 -8.86 -23.21
N GLU A 160 -0.07 -9.39 -23.52
CA GLU A 160 -1.34 -9.03 -22.87
C GLU A 160 -1.60 -9.81 -21.57
N ILE A 161 -0.91 -10.94 -21.40
CA ILE A 161 -0.96 -11.82 -20.22
C ILE A 161 0.45 -12.32 -19.84
N PRO A 162 1.37 -11.40 -19.52
CA PRO A 162 2.76 -11.76 -19.21
C PRO A 162 2.85 -12.61 -17.95
N LYS A 163 3.94 -13.38 -17.81
CA LYS A 163 4.33 -13.98 -16.52
C LYS A 163 5.27 -13.06 -15.78
N VAL A 164 5.17 -13.07 -14.46
CA VAL A 164 5.89 -12.13 -13.60
C VAL A 164 6.56 -12.78 -12.40
N CYS A 165 7.48 -12.03 -11.78
CA CYS A 165 7.94 -12.26 -10.42
C CYS A 165 7.58 -11.05 -9.56
N TYR A 166 6.83 -11.26 -8.47
CA TYR A 166 6.45 -10.16 -7.58
C TYR A 166 7.66 -9.59 -6.86
N LEU A 167 7.71 -8.26 -6.74
CA LEU A 167 8.79 -7.49 -6.14
C LEU A 167 8.52 -7.12 -4.68
N ASP A 168 7.26 -7.11 -4.25
CA ASP A 168 6.89 -6.73 -2.87
C ASP A 168 6.71 -7.94 -1.94
N LEU A 169 6.76 -9.16 -2.48
CA LEU A 169 6.74 -10.40 -1.71
C LEU A 169 8.15 -10.81 -1.28
N ASN A 170 8.25 -11.47 -0.13
CA ASN A 170 9.52 -11.95 0.42
C ASN A 170 10.20 -12.93 -0.54
N TYR A 171 11.46 -12.68 -0.87
CA TYR A 171 12.27 -13.56 -1.72
C TYR A 171 13.41 -14.12 -0.89
N GLU A 172 13.63 -15.43 -0.99
CA GLU A 172 14.71 -16.11 -0.29
C GLU A 172 15.58 -16.90 -1.26
N ASP A 173 16.88 -16.95 -0.98
CA ASP A 173 17.87 -17.62 -1.83
C ASP A 173 17.74 -19.14 -1.85
N ASP A 174 17.14 -19.72 -0.81
CA ASP A 174 16.89 -21.16 -0.72
C ASP A 174 15.63 -21.59 -1.48
N GLY A 175 14.95 -20.64 -2.14
CA GLY A 175 13.76 -20.88 -2.94
C GLY A 175 12.45 -20.99 -2.14
N LYS A 176 12.45 -20.78 -0.82
CA LYS A 176 11.25 -20.87 0.03
C LYS A 176 10.58 -19.53 0.32
N GLY A 177 11.10 -18.44 -0.23
CA GLY A 177 10.45 -17.15 -0.12
C GLY A 177 9.09 -17.17 -0.82
N PHE A 178 8.14 -16.40 -0.29
CA PHE A 178 6.79 -16.33 -0.85
C PHE A 178 6.77 -15.86 -2.32
N ALA A 179 7.69 -14.96 -2.69
CA ALA A 179 7.91 -14.55 -4.07
C ALA A 179 8.43 -15.70 -4.96
N ASN A 180 9.21 -16.63 -4.40
CA ASN A 180 9.72 -17.79 -5.13
C ASN A 180 8.59 -18.78 -5.44
N GLU A 181 7.69 -19.04 -4.49
CA GLU A 181 6.54 -19.93 -4.66
C GLU A 181 5.57 -19.45 -5.75
N HIS A 182 5.48 -18.14 -5.94
CA HIS A 182 4.62 -17.49 -6.93
C HIS A 182 5.41 -16.92 -8.13
N ALA A 183 6.64 -17.38 -8.33
CA ALA A 183 7.42 -16.98 -9.50
C ALA A 183 6.78 -17.52 -10.80
N ASN A 184 6.78 -16.69 -11.85
CA ASN A 184 6.17 -16.98 -13.15
C ASN A 184 4.64 -17.09 -13.14
N GLU A 185 3.98 -16.45 -12.18
CA GLU A 185 2.52 -16.33 -12.23
C GLU A 185 2.10 -15.48 -13.45
N GLN A 186 1.07 -15.96 -14.16
CA GLN A 186 0.53 -15.28 -15.32
C GLN A 186 -0.49 -14.21 -14.89
N LEU A 187 -0.31 -12.99 -15.39
CA LEU A 187 -1.27 -11.92 -15.20
C LEU A 187 -2.51 -12.12 -16.08
N LYS A 188 -3.65 -11.64 -15.60
CA LYS A 188 -4.90 -11.64 -16.38
C LYS A 188 -4.90 -10.48 -17.39
N PRO A 189 -5.68 -10.56 -18.47
CA PRO A 189 -5.85 -9.42 -19.35
C PRO A 189 -6.39 -8.21 -18.58
N ASN A 190 -5.92 -7.01 -18.91
CA ASN A 190 -6.36 -5.75 -18.27
C ASN A 190 -6.16 -5.73 -16.74
N SER A 191 -5.18 -6.48 -16.21
CA SER A 191 -4.92 -6.57 -14.77
C SER A 191 -3.65 -5.85 -14.33
N PHE A 192 -3.06 -5.01 -15.17
CA PHE A 192 -1.81 -4.34 -14.86
C PHE A 192 -1.65 -2.98 -15.54
N LEU A 193 -0.81 -2.15 -14.92
CA LEU A 193 -0.29 -0.89 -15.43
C LEU A 193 1.21 -1.05 -15.64
N VAL A 194 1.72 -0.86 -16.87
CA VAL A 194 3.16 -0.80 -17.12
C VAL A 194 3.72 0.49 -16.54
N MET A 195 4.67 0.35 -15.62
CA MET A 195 5.30 1.48 -14.94
C MET A 195 6.46 2.00 -15.77
N LYS A 196 6.66 3.32 -15.74
CA LYS A 196 7.70 3.99 -16.52
C LYS A 196 8.78 4.55 -15.62
N ASN A 197 10.02 4.28 -15.98
CA ASN A 197 11.17 4.76 -15.22
C ASN A 197 11.21 6.30 -15.18
N GLY A 198 11.38 6.86 -13.99
CA GLY A 198 11.47 8.31 -13.79
C GLY A 198 10.13 9.06 -13.76
N GLU A 199 8.99 8.39 -13.98
CA GLU A 199 7.68 9.02 -13.88
C GLU A 199 7.13 8.95 -12.44
N TRP A 200 6.61 10.08 -11.95
CA TRP A 200 5.84 10.14 -10.71
C TRP A 200 4.44 9.63 -11.01
N MET A 201 4.21 8.36 -10.75
CA MET A 201 2.95 7.67 -11.08
C MET A 201 2.53 6.73 -9.96
N SER A 202 1.26 6.34 -9.94
CA SER A 202 0.75 5.31 -9.01
C SER A 202 1.60 4.05 -9.09
N GLY A 203 1.92 3.49 -7.91
CA GLY A 203 2.81 2.33 -7.77
C GLY A 203 4.30 2.66 -7.70
N ALA A 204 4.76 3.84 -8.13
CA ALA A 204 6.17 4.18 -8.03
C ALA A 204 6.62 4.23 -6.56
N THR A 205 7.85 3.79 -6.28
CA THR A 205 8.44 3.94 -4.94
C THR A 205 9.00 5.35 -4.79
N VAL A 206 8.76 5.95 -3.65
CA VAL A 206 9.43 7.17 -3.20
C VAL A 206 10.13 6.91 -1.86
N ALA A 207 11.28 7.55 -1.67
CA ALA A 207 11.80 7.85 -0.35
C ALA A 207 11.20 9.18 0.11
N VAL A 208 10.63 9.21 1.31
CA VAL A 208 10.00 10.39 1.89
C VAL A 208 10.76 10.81 3.14
N MET A 209 11.15 12.08 3.24
CA MET A 209 11.75 12.61 4.45
C MET A 209 10.66 12.80 5.51
N ASP A 210 10.67 11.97 6.55
CA ASP A 210 9.72 12.01 7.67
C ASP A 210 10.51 11.89 8.98
N ASP A 211 10.40 12.88 9.86
CA ASP A 211 11.14 12.97 11.13
C ASP A 211 12.66 12.79 11.00
N GLY A 212 13.25 13.32 9.92
CA GLY A 212 14.69 13.27 9.67
C GLY A 212 15.19 11.92 9.11
N GLU A 213 14.28 10.99 8.82
CA GLU A 213 14.60 9.71 8.20
C GLU A 213 13.93 9.54 6.83
N TRP A 214 14.64 8.91 5.90
CA TRP A 214 14.07 8.55 4.60
C TRP A 214 13.21 7.30 4.73
N LYS A 215 11.88 7.44 4.71
CA LYS A 215 10.91 6.33 4.76
C LYS A 215 10.55 5.83 3.36
N LYS A 216 10.38 4.53 3.20
CA LYS A 216 9.86 3.94 1.94
C LYS A 216 8.34 4.13 1.89
N ALA A 217 7.84 4.65 0.78
CA ALA A 217 6.41 4.67 0.50
C ALA A 217 6.12 4.39 -0.99
N THR A 218 4.89 4.00 -1.28
CA THR A 218 4.38 3.76 -2.63
C THR A 218 3.36 4.84 -2.98
N ILE A 219 3.53 5.48 -4.14
CA ILE A 219 2.59 6.51 -4.60
C ILE A 219 1.22 5.89 -4.87
N LEU A 220 0.17 6.50 -4.31
CA LEU A 220 -1.22 6.26 -4.68
C LEU A 220 -1.61 7.20 -5.80
N ASN A 221 -1.47 8.52 -5.58
CA ASN A 221 -1.75 9.57 -6.55
C ASN A 221 -0.84 10.78 -6.27
N VAL A 222 -0.68 11.66 -7.26
CA VAL A 222 0.26 12.79 -7.23
C VAL A 222 -0.33 14.03 -7.89
N THR A 223 0.02 15.20 -7.37
CA THR A 223 -0.19 16.50 -8.01
C THR A 223 1.17 17.16 -8.25
N ASP A 224 1.18 18.40 -8.75
CA ASP A 224 2.43 19.15 -8.93
C ASP A 224 3.20 19.32 -7.62
N ASP A 225 2.49 19.51 -6.51
CA ASP A 225 3.04 19.90 -5.21
C ASP A 225 2.92 18.83 -4.10
N LYS A 226 2.03 17.85 -4.25
CA LYS A 226 1.72 16.84 -3.22
C LYS A 226 1.81 15.43 -3.78
N VAL A 227 2.18 14.50 -2.90
CA VAL A 227 2.22 13.07 -3.17
C VAL A 227 1.40 12.37 -2.09
N LEU A 228 0.33 11.68 -2.50
CA LEU A 228 -0.40 10.78 -1.62
C LEU A 228 0.23 9.40 -1.71
N VAL A 229 0.61 8.84 -0.58
CA VAL A 229 1.34 7.57 -0.52
C VAL A 229 0.70 6.60 0.44
N ILE A 230 0.99 5.32 0.24
CA ILE A 230 0.85 4.26 1.22
C ILE A 230 2.23 3.82 1.71
N GLY A 231 2.42 3.86 3.02
CA GLY A 231 3.68 3.51 3.68
C GLY A 231 3.56 2.26 4.57
N PHE A 232 4.39 2.23 5.60
CA PHE A 232 4.46 1.12 6.56
C PHE A 232 3.10 0.77 7.17
N ILE A 233 2.80 -0.52 7.28
CA ILE A 233 1.53 -1.07 7.81
C ILE A 233 0.28 -0.52 7.06
N GLY A 234 0.46 -0.03 5.84
CA GLY A 234 -0.66 0.45 5.03
C GLY A 234 -1.23 1.81 5.46
N LYS A 235 -0.42 2.61 6.18
CA LYS A 235 -0.79 3.99 6.53
C LYS A 235 -0.77 4.85 5.28
N ILE A 236 -1.84 5.59 5.07
CA ILE A 236 -1.94 6.58 4.00
C ILE A 236 -1.53 7.93 4.56
N LYS A 237 -0.66 8.64 3.85
CA LYS A 237 -0.21 9.99 4.21
C LYS A 237 0.00 10.82 2.95
N ALA A 238 -0.13 12.13 3.08
CA ALA A 238 0.22 13.08 2.04
C ALA A 238 1.48 13.83 2.43
N TYR A 239 2.39 14.02 1.48
CA TYR A 239 3.63 14.76 1.67
C TYR A 239 3.78 15.83 0.58
N LYS A 240 4.59 16.85 0.84
CA LYS A 240 5.02 17.73 -0.26
C LYS A 240 5.92 16.94 -1.18
N ARG A 241 5.77 17.13 -2.48
CA ARG A 241 6.61 16.48 -3.49
C ARG A 241 8.09 16.83 -3.33
N SER A 242 8.40 18.03 -2.84
CA SER A 242 9.77 18.47 -2.52
C SER A 242 10.45 17.64 -1.43
N ASP A 243 9.66 16.99 -0.57
CA ASP A 243 10.16 16.20 0.56
C ASP A 243 10.28 14.71 0.17
N CYS A 244 10.04 14.40 -1.10
CA CYS A 244 10.10 13.06 -1.66
C CYS A 244 11.20 12.95 -2.73
N LYS A 245 11.84 11.79 -2.80
CA LYS A 245 12.72 11.39 -3.90
C LYS A 245 12.16 10.14 -4.58
N LEU A 246 11.98 10.23 -5.90
CA LEU A 246 11.54 9.10 -6.72
C LEU A 246 12.67 8.06 -6.79
N ILE A 247 12.33 6.80 -6.53
CA ILE A 247 13.27 5.69 -6.72
C ILE A 247 13.15 5.21 -8.17
N PRO A 248 14.24 5.19 -8.95
CA PRO A 248 14.19 4.72 -10.33
C PRO A 248 13.86 3.22 -10.38
N LEU A 249 13.11 2.82 -11.41
CA LEU A 249 12.79 1.42 -11.70
C LEU A 249 14.00 0.68 -12.27
N VAL A 250 14.89 1.41 -12.95
CA VAL A 250 16.14 0.89 -13.52
C VAL A 250 17.28 1.21 -12.55
N PRO A 251 17.99 0.19 -12.03
CA PRO A 251 19.15 0.41 -11.16
C PRO A 251 20.24 1.29 -11.79
N GLU A 252 20.72 2.28 -11.03
CA GLU A 252 21.85 3.17 -11.41
C GLU A 252 23.16 2.81 -10.67
N TYR A 253 23.22 1.59 -10.14
CA TYR A 253 24.33 1.03 -9.38
C TYR A 253 24.78 -0.31 -9.97
N LYS A 254 26.02 -0.70 -9.66
CA LYS A 254 26.64 -1.97 -10.09
C LYS A 254 27.18 -2.75 -8.89
N VAL A 255 27.55 -4.01 -9.12
CA VAL A 255 28.23 -4.83 -8.11
C VAL A 255 29.49 -4.11 -7.61
N GLY A 256 29.65 -4.06 -6.30
CA GLY A 256 30.73 -3.36 -5.61
C GLY A 256 30.38 -1.95 -5.14
N ASP A 257 29.30 -1.33 -5.66
CA ASP A 257 28.87 0.00 -5.24
C ASP A 257 28.32 -0.02 -3.80
N HIS A 258 28.56 1.08 -3.09
CA HIS A 258 27.86 1.39 -1.85
C HIS A 258 26.53 2.06 -2.16
N VAL A 259 25.48 1.63 -1.49
CA VAL A 259 24.08 2.03 -1.74
C VAL A 259 23.34 2.22 -0.42
N LYS A 260 22.18 2.87 -0.49
CA LYS A 260 21.15 2.80 0.55
C LYS A 260 20.17 1.68 0.22
N ALA A 261 19.70 0.95 1.23
CA ALA A 261 18.69 -0.09 1.06
C ALA A 261 17.63 -0.04 2.17
N VAL A 262 16.44 -0.56 1.89
CA VAL A 262 15.34 -0.56 2.86
C VAL A 262 15.65 -1.51 4.03
N PHE A 263 15.62 -0.92 5.23
CA PHE A 263 15.69 -1.60 6.50
C PHE A 263 14.48 -1.20 7.36
N VAL A 264 13.64 -2.19 7.69
CA VAL A 264 12.41 -2.07 8.51
C VAL A 264 11.35 -1.14 7.90
N THR A 265 11.57 0.18 7.89
CA THR A 265 10.62 1.18 7.33
C THR A 265 11.26 2.19 6.39
N GLY A 266 12.59 2.29 6.37
CA GLY A 266 13.28 3.37 5.69
C GLY A 266 14.58 2.93 5.03
N PHE A 267 15.19 3.85 4.29
CA PHE A 267 16.44 3.63 3.60
C PHE A 267 17.61 3.88 4.55
N ALA A 268 18.36 2.81 4.84
CA ALA A 268 19.55 2.85 5.67
C ALA A 268 20.81 2.83 4.81
N ASP A 269 21.87 3.44 5.33
CA ASP A 269 23.21 3.47 4.75
C ASP A 269 23.98 2.16 4.94
N ASP A 270 25.21 2.14 4.42
CA ASP A 270 26.21 1.08 4.64
C ASP A 270 25.83 -0.29 4.06
N TYR A 271 25.14 -0.29 2.91
CA TYR A 271 24.94 -1.49 2.10
C TYR A 271 25.94 -1.53 0.95
N LYS A 272 26.41 -2.73 0.60
CA LYS A 272 27.26 -2.96 -0.57
C LYS A 272 26.60 -3.95 -1.52
N VAL A 273 26.50 -3.62 -2.80
CA VAL A 273 25.91 -4.52 -3.80
C VAL A 273 26.86 -5.69 -4.07
N THR A 274 26.39 -6.92 -3.88
CA THR A 274 27.17 -8.14 -4.12
C THR A 274 26.72 -8.89 -5.37
N LYS A 275 25.44 -8.78 -5.75
CA LYS A 275 24.88 -9.39 -6.96
C LYS A 275 23.65 -8.61 -7.43
N ILE A 276 23.44 -8.57 -8.75
CA ILE A 276 22.23 -8.01 -9.35
C ILE A 276 21.66 -9.08 -10.29
N ASP A 277 20.39 -9.43 -10.11
CA ASP A 277 19.61 -10.22 -11.05
C ASP A 277 18.42 -9.39 -11.55
N GLN A 278 18.64 -8.72 -12.67
CA GLN A 278 17.62 -7.88 -13.30
C GLN A 278 16.46 -8.70 -13.86
N LYS A 279 16.62 -10.01 -14.13
CA LYS A 279 15.55 -10.83 -14.70
C LYS A 279 14.41 -11.05 -13.70
N ILE A 280 14.74 -11.14 -12.41
CA ILE A 280 13.78 -11.30 -11.32
C ILE A 280 13.69 -10.05 -10.42
N GLY A 281 14.34 -8.96 -10.84
CA GLY A 281 14.32 -7.68 -10.13
C GLY A 281 14.85 -7.79 -8.70
N ARG A 282 15.93 -8.54 -8.49
CA ARG A 282 16.56 -8.73 -7.18
C ARG A 282 17.99 -8.20 -7.13
N VAL A 283 18.34 -7.64 -5.98
CA VAL A 283 19.68 -7.14 -5.67
C VAL A 283 20.11 -7.73 -4.35
N TRP A 284 21.27 -8.34 -4.30
CA TRP A 284 21.87 -8.79 -3.07
C TRP A 284 22.75 -7.69 -2.53
N VAL A 285 22.50 -7.34 -1.27
CA VAL A 285 23.26 -6.32 -0.57
C VAL A 285 23.86 -6.91 0.70
N GLU A 286 25.12 -6.59 0.94
CA GLU A 286 25.82 -6.93 2.18
C GLU A 286 25.68 -5.78 3.18
N HIS A 287 25.27 -6.10 4.41
CA HIS A 287 25.30 -5.19 5.55
C HIS A 287 25.75 -5.95 6.80
N ARG A 288 26.82 -5.46 7.45
CA ARG A 288 27.39 -6.06 8.68
C ARG A 288 27.69 -7.56 8.54
N GLY A 289 28.23 -7.97 7.39
CA GLY A 289 28.61 -9.36 7.10
C GLY A 289 27.45 -10.30 6.80
N LYS A 290 26.23 -9.78 6.65
CA LYS A 290 25.07 -10.53 6.17
C LYS A 290 24.71 -10.08 4.76
N ILE A 291 24.51 -11.04 3.87
CA ILE A 291 24.01 -10.79 2.52
C ILE A 291 22.53 -11.14 2.50
N GLU A 292 21.71 -10.22 2.01
CA GLU A 292 20.26 -10.43 1.84
C GLU A 292 19.79 -9.95 0.46
N PRO A 293 18.84 -10.65 -0.17
CA PRO A 293 18.18 -10.16 -1.36
C PRO A 293 17.18 -9.04 -1.00
N LYS A 294 17.14 -8.01 -1.83
CA LYS A 294 16.16 -6.92 -1.82
C LYS A 294 15.51 -6.81 -3.18
N SER A 295 14.30 -6.25 -3.20
CA SER A 295 13.71 -5.78 -4.44
C SER A 295 14.57 -4.68 -5.06
N ILE A 296 14.66 -4.61 -6.38
CA ILE A 296 15.26 -3.45 -7.07
C ILE A 296 14.60 -2.12 -6.69
N LEU A 297 13.35 -2.15 -6.23
CA LEU A 297 12.60 -0.98 -5.76
C LEU A 297 12.93 -0.56 -4.32
N GLU A 298 13.86 -1.26 -3.67
CA GLU A 298 14.27 -1.07 -2.28
C GLU A 298 15.74 -0.71 -2.13
N VAL A 299 16.44 -0.48 -3.25
CA VAL A 299 17.86 -0.15 -3.27
C VAL A 299 18.06 1.09 -4.14
N VAL A 300 18.84 2.04 -3.66
CA VAL A 300 19.11 3.30 -4.35
C VAL A 300 20.54 3.75 -4.08
N LYS A 301 21.15 4.45 -5.03
CA LYS A 301 22.53 4.91 -4.91
C LYS A 301 22.67 5.99 -3.83
N ASP A 302 21.81 6.99 -3.87
CA ASP A 302 21.81 8.14 -2.99
C ASP A 302 20.39 8.71 -2.77
N LEU A 303 20.23 9.42 -1.65
CA LEU A 303 19.01 10.11 -1.21
C LEU A 303 19.39 11.40 -0.48
#